data_AF-A0A924HQJ0-F1
#
_entry.id   AF-A0A924HQJ0-F1
#
_cell.length_a   1.000
_cell.length_b   1.000
_cell.length_c   1.000
_cell.angle_alpha   90.00
_cell.angle_beta   90.00
_cell.angle_gamma   90.00
#
_symmetry.space_group_name_H-M   'P 1'
#
loop_
_entity.id
_entity.type
_entity.pdbx_description
1 polymer ?
#
loop_
_entity_poly.entity_id
_entity_poly.type
_entity_poly.pdbx_seq_one_letter_code
_entity_poly.pdbx_strand_id
1 'polypeptide(L)'
;MNTIEEQLWNYIDGNCTPVERLEIEAKLAINIQYHSIYQELVKVNEELNKLDFEEPSMSFARNVMEKVNLELKPVALKTKVDNRIIYSIGSLFILALIGIFTYAIVISDLEFKMGIPKIDFSFGVGKYINRSAIQIFLMIDVAIALIYLDGFFRKEKIKGN
;
A
#
# COMPACT_ATOMS: atom_id res chain seq x y z
N MET A 1 23.28 -13.90 2.37
CA MET A 1 23.45 -15.30 2.82
C MET A 1 23.82 -15.19 4.28
N ASN A 2 22.89 -15.52 5.20
CA ASN A 2 23.21 -15.45 6.62
C ASN A 2 24.23 -16.54 6.93
N THR A 3 25.37 -16.15 7.52
CA THR A 3 26.40 -17.10 7.92
C THR A 3 25.90 -17.95 9.09
N ILE A 4 26.48 -19.14 9.28
CA ILE A 4 26.13 -20.03 10.40
C ILE A 4 26.25 -19.29 11.74
N GLU A 5 27.27 -18.43 11.85
CA GLU A 5 27.52 -17.57 13.01
C GLU A 5 26.41 -16.54 13.24
N GLU A 6 25.91 -15.87 12.19
CA GLU A 6 24.84 -14.86 12.31
C GLU A 6 23.52 -15.48 12.78
N GLN A 7 23.20 -16.69 12.30
CA GLN A 7 22.03 -17.44 12.77
C GLN A 7 22.16 -17.80 14.26
N LEU A 8 23.36 -18.13 14.70
CA LEU A 8 23.65 -18.54 16.07
C LEU A 8 23.69 -17.34 17.03
N TRP A 9 24.17 -16.19 16.58
CA TRP A 9 24.07 -14.92 17.32
C TRP A 9 22.63 -14.49 17.51
N ASN A 10 21.79 -14.53 16.47
CA ASN A 10 20.37 -14.23 16.59
C ASN A 10 19.65 -15.16 17.59
N TYR A 11 20.11 -16.42 17.69
CA TYR A 11 19.60 -17.38 18.66
C TYR A 11 20.05 -17.04 20.10
N ILE A 12 21.32 -16.66 20.29
CA ILE A 12 21.86 -16.24 21.60
C ILE A 12 21.17 -14.95 22.09
N ASP A 13 20.95 -13.98 21.19
CA ASP A 13 20.32 -12.69 21.51
C ASP A 13 18.79 -12.77 21.65
N GLY A 14 18.18 -13.92 21.35
CA GLY A 14 16.73 -14.13 21.46
C GLY A 14 15.89 -13.45 20.38
N ASN A 15 16.52 -12.96 19.30
CA ASN A 15 15.87 -12.25 18.19
C ASN A 15 15.34 -13.19 17.08
N CYS A 16 15.40 -14.51 17.30
CA CYS A 16 14.89 -15.53 16.38
C CYS A 16 13.37 -15.74 16.47
N THR A 17 12.76 -16.07 15.33
CA THR A 17 11.38 -16.58 15.30
C THR A 17 11.27 -17.98 15.94
N PRO A 18 10.09 -18.39 16.44
CA PRO A 18 9.94 -19.70 17.09
C PRO A 18 10.24 -20.89 16.17
N VAL A 19 10.10 -20.72 14.85
CA VAL A 19 10.41 -21.75 13.85
C VAL A 19 11.92 -21.89 13.67
N GLU A 20 12.64 -20.77 13.52
CA GLU A 20 14.10 -20.77 13.39
C GLU A 20 14.79 -21.33 14.64
N ARG A 21 14.22 -21.09 15.83
CA ARG A 21 14.73 -21.65 17.08
C ARG A 21 14.75 -23.19 17.06
N LEU A 22 13.65 -23.81 16.65
CA LEU A 22 13.56 -25.28 16.57
C LEU A 22 14.50 -25.87 15.52
N GLU A 23 14.67 -25.18 14.39
CA GLU A 23 15.63 -25.60 13.37
C GLU A 23 17.09 -25.52 13.86
N ILE A 24 17.42 -24.46 14.61
CA ILE A 24 18.75 -24.27 15.18
C ILE A 24 19.01 -25.32 16.28
N GLU A 25 18.04 -25.60 17.15
CA GLU A 25 18.14 -26.68 18.16
C GLU A 25 18.36 -28.05 17.52
N ALA A 26 17.62 -28.37 16.45
CA ALA A 26 17.82 -29.61 15.69
C ALA A 26 19.22 -29.66 15.04
N LYS A 27 19.71 -28.54 14.51
CA LYS A 27 21.06 -28.43 13.93
C LYS A 27 22.16 -28.54 14.99
N LEU A 28 21.97 -27.98 16.18
CA LEU A 28 22.91 -28.13 17.30
C LEU A 28 23.01 -29.57 17.80
N ALA A 29 21.91 -30.33 17.78
CA ALA A 29 21.89 -31.72 18.24
C ALA A 29 22.59 -32.69 17.27
N ILE A 30 22.59 -32.37 15.97
CA ILE A 30 23.07 -33.27 14.92
C ILE A 30 24.48 -32.89 14.45
N ASN A 31 24.81 -31.60 14.40
CA ASN A 31 26.03 -31.11 13.76
C ASN A 31 27.08 -30.63 14.77
N ILE A 32 28.20 -31.35 14.82
CA ILE A 32 29.36 -31.05 15.67
C ILE A 32 29.94 -29.65 15.39
N GLN A 33 29.91 -29.18 14.13
CA GLN A 33 30.41 -27.84 13.79
C GLN A 33 29.52 -26.72 14.35
N TYR A 34 28.20 -26.91 14.38
CA TYR A 34 27.30 -25.94 15.00
C TYR A 34 27.53 -25.85 16.51
N HIS A 35 27.79 -26.99 17.16
CA HIS A 35 28.07 -27.03 18.59
C HIS A 35 29.41 -26.37 18.95
N SER A 36 30.47 -26.58 18.16
CA SER A 36 31.77 -25.95 18.41
C SER A 36 31.72 -24.44 18.28
N ILE A 37 31.07 -23.93 17.22
CA ILE A 37 30.91 -22.49 17.01
C ILE A 37 30.03 -21.89 18.10
N TYR A 38 28.96 -22.59 18.51
CA TYR A 38 28.10 -22.14 19.62
C TYR A 38 28.89 -21.94 20.91
N GLN A 39 29.72 -22.92 21.29
CA GLN A 39 30.55 -22.82 22.49
C GLN A 39 31.56 -21.67 22.41
N GLU A 40 32.12 -21.41 21.23
CA GLU A 40 33.03 -20.28 21.01
C GLU A 40 32.30 -18.94 21.20
N LEU A 41 31.13 -18.77 20.58
CA LEU A 41 30.32 -17.55 20.72
C LEU A 41 29.88 -17.31 22.17
N VAL A 42 29.50 -18.37 22.90
CA VAL A 42 29.13 -18.26 24.32
C VAL A 42 30.32 -17.81 25.16
N LYS A 43 31.53 -18.36 24.93
CA LYS A 43 32.74 -17.93 25.63
C LYS A 43 33.06 -16.47 25.35
N VAL A 44 32.97 -16.03 24.10
CA VAL A 44 33.17 -14.62 23.73
C VAL A 44 32.16 -13.72 24.44
N ASN A 45 30.87 -14.10 24.45
CA ASN A 45 29.84 -13.34 25.14
C ASN A 45 30.10 -13.27 26.67
N GLU A 46 30.55 -14.35 27.29
CA GLU A 46 30.93 -14.35 28.70
C GLU A 46 32.15 -13.47 28.99
N GLU A 47 33.14 -13.43 28.10
CA GLU A 47 34.30 -12.54 28.22
C GLU A 47 33.91 -11.07 28.05
N LEU A 48 33.02 -10.76 27.10
CA LEU A 48 32.47 -9.41 26.91
C LEU A 48 31.65 -8.95 28.11
N ASN A 49 30.87 -9.83 28.73
CA ASN A 49 30.08 -9.49 29.93
C ASN A 49 30.94 -9.29 31.19
N LYS A 50 32.19 -9.77 31.21
CA LYS A 50 33.15 -9.53 32.30
C LYS A 50 33.86 -8.19 32.18
N LEU A 51 33.73 -7.51 31.04
CA LEU A 51 34.21 -6.13 30.92
C LEU A 51 33.33 -5.26 31.82
N ASP A 52 33.96 -4.53 32.74
CA ASP A 52 33.26 -3.52 33.51
C ASP A 52 32.72 -2.48 32.53
N PHE A 53 31.40 -2.44 32.39
CA PHE A 53 30.73 -1.40 31.63
C PHE A 53 30.94 -0.09 32.37
N GLU A 54 31.88 0.72 31.89
CA GLU A 54 32.04 2.08 32.37
C GLU A 54 30.72 2.84 32.14
N GLU A 55 30.14 3.36 33.22
CA GLU A 55 28.92 4.14 33.11
C GLU A 55 29.19 5.35 32.22
N PRO A 56 28.37 5.59 31.19
CA PRO A 56 28.57 6.72 30.31
C PRO A 56 28.47 8.03 31.10
N SER A 57 29.19 9.06 30.64
CA SER A 57 29.13 10.37 31.31
C SER A 57 27.70 10.90 31.36
N MET A 58 27.37 11.64 32.43
CA MET A 58 26.04 12.26 32.60
C MET A 58 25.60 13.15 31.42
N SER A 59 26.56 13.65 30.63
CA SER A 59 26.29 14.47 29.44
C SER A 59 26.10 13.66 28.15
N PHE A 60 26.49 12.39 28.11
CA PHE A 60 26.37 11.53 26.93
C PHE A 60 24.92 11.37 26.47
N ALA A 61 24.04 10.97 27.39
CA ALA A 61 22.62 10.79 27.08
C ALA A 61 21.97 12.09 26.56
N ARG A 62 22.34 13.24 27.15
CA ARG A 62 21.88 14.56 26.69
C ARG A 62 22.33 14.85 25.26
N ASN A 63 23.61 14.64 24.97
CA ASN A 63 24.19 14.92 23.65
C ASN A 63 23.61 14.00 22.55
N VAL A 64 23.34 12.73 22.87
CA VAL A 64 22.70 11.79 21.94
C VAL A 64 21.25 12.18 21.69
N MET A 65 20.48 12.45 22.73
CA MET A 65 19.06 12.84 22.59
C MET A 65 18.89 14.18 21.88
N GLU A 66 19.82 15.11 22.05
CA GLU A 66 19.82 16.37 21.30
C GLU A 66 20.00 16.11 19.80
N LYS A 67 20.94 15.25 19.41
CA LYS A 67 21.14 14.85 18.00
C LYS A 67 19.96 14.09 17.41
N VAL A 68 19.37 13.16 18.16
CA VAL A 68 18.20 12.38 17.70
C VAL A 68 16.96 13.27 17.55
N ASN A 69 16.79 14.29 18.39
CA ASN A 69 15.68 15.24 18.23
C ASN A 69 15.86 16.19 17.05
N LEU A 70 17.09 16.42 16.58
CA LEU A 70 17.37 17.16 15.34
C LEU A 70 17.01 16.34 14.09
N GLU A 71 17.00 15.01 14.21
CA GLU A 71 16.45 14.17 13.16
C GLU A 71 14.92 14.37 13.11
N LEU A 72 14.43 14.71 11.93
CA LEU A 72 13.01 14.88 11.69
C LEU A 72 12.29 13.59 12.10
N LYS A 73 11.46 13.66 13.16
CA LYS A 73 10.56 12.57 13.55
C LYS A 73 9.92 12.00 12.29
N PRO A 74 9.89 10.67 12.10
CA PRO A 74 9.32 10.08 10.90
C PRO A 74 7.87 10.56 10.80
N VAL A 75 7.66 11.51 9.89
CA VAL A 75 6.34 12.05 9.62
C VAL A 75 5.62 10.87 8.99
N ALA A 76 4.64 10.31 9.70
CA ALA A 76 3.70 9.38 9.11
C ALA A 76 3.21 10.06 7.83
N LEU A 77 3.69 9.58 6.68
CA LEU A 77 3.34 10.09 5.37
C LEU A 77 1.87 9.74 5.18
N LYS A 78 0.98 10.54 5.77
CA LYS A 78 -0.42 10.57 5.39
C LYS A 78 -0.38 10.93 3.92
N THR A 79 -0.48 9.90 3.08
CA THR A 79 -0.57 10.01 1.64
C THR A 79 -1.68 11.02 1.38
N LYS A 80 -1.28 12.23 1.00
CA LYS A 80 -2.21 13.32 0.67
C LYS A 80 -2.88 12.93 -0.63
N VAL A 81 -3.90 12.09 -0.55
CA VAL A 81 -4.77 11.81 -1.69
C VAL A 81 -5.50 13.12 -1.98
N ASP A 82 -5.31 13.63 -3.20
CA ASP A 82 -5.97 14.84 -3.65
C ASP A 82 -7.46 14.51 -3.84
N ASN A 83 -8.32 15.13 -3.03
CA ASN A 83 -9.76 14.90 -3.09
C ASN A 83 -10.34 15.15 -4.48
N ARG A 84 -9.68 15.95 -5.33
CA ARG A 84 -10.09 16.15 -6.73
C ARG A 84 -10.04 14.86 -7.55
N ILE A 85 -9.11 13.95 -7.25
CA ILE A 85 -8.97 12.64 -7.90
C ILE A 85 -10.10 11.71 -7.47
N ILE A 86 -10.49 11.76 -6.20
CA ILE A 86 -11.60 10.98 -5.68
C ILE A 86 -12.91 11.41 -6.36
N TYR A 87 -13.14 12.72 -6.47
CA TYR A 87 -14.34 13.24 -7.12
C TYR A 87 -14.38 12.98 -8.63
N SER A 88 -13.25 13.02 -9.35
CA SER A 88 -13.24 12.71 -10.77
C SER A 88 -13.56 11.24 -11.06
N ILE A 89 -12.98 10.32 -10.29
CA ILE A 89 -13.26 8.89 -10.42
C ILE A 89 -14.73 8.62 -10.07
N GLY A 90 -15.23 9.17 -8.96
CA GLY A 90 -16.63 9.02 -8.55
C GLY A 90 -17.60 9.56 -9.59
N SER A 91 -17.32 10.74 -10.17
CA SER A 91 -18.17 11.33 -11.21
C SER A 91 -18.25 10.46 -12.46
N LEU A 92 -17.14 9.86 -12.91
CA LEU A 92 -17.13 8.99 -14.08
C LEU A 92 -18.01 7.75 -13.88
N PHE A 93 -17.90 7.10 -12.70
CA PHE A 93 -18.75 5.95 -12.38
C PHE A 93 -20.24 6.32 -12.35
N ILE A 94 -20.59 7.47 -11.75
CA ILE A 94 -21.97 7.95 -11.71
C ILE A 94 -22.50 8.20 -13.12
N LEU A 95 -21.70 8.82 -13.98
CA LEU A 95 -22.05 9.14 -15.36
C LEU A 95 -22.26 7.86 -16.19
N ALA A 96 -21.38 6.88 -16.04
CA ALA A 96 -21.53 5.57 -16.67
C ALA A 96 -22.79 4.83 -16.20
N LEU A 97 -23.10 4.87 -14.90
CA LEU A 97 -24.29 4.25 -14.33
C LEU A 97 -25.57 4.91 -14.86
N ILE A 98 -25.59 6.25 -14.97
CA ILE A 98 -26.70 7.00 -15.58
C ILE A 98 -26.84 6.64 -17.07
N GLY A 99 -25.74 6.51 -17.81
CA GLY A 99 -25.76 6.13 -19.22
C GLY A 99 -26.36 4.74 -19.43
N ILE A 100 -25.95 3.76 -18.62
CA ILE A 100 -26.51 2.40 -18.66
C ILE A 100 -27.99 2.40 -18.23
N PHE A 101 -28.35 3.16 -17.21
CA PHE A 101 -29.72 3.25 -16.70
C PHE A 101 -30.67 3.87 -17.72
N THR A 102 -30.25 4.95 -18.37
CA THR A 102 -31.05 5.60 -19.43
C THR A 102 -31.16 4.71 -20.67
N TYR A 103 -30.08 4.03 -21.07
CA TYR A 103 -30.13 3.04 -22.15
C TYR A 103 -31.09 1.89 -21.82
N ALA A 104 -31.05 1.36 -20.60
CA ALA A 104 -31.93 0.30 -20.15
C ALA A 104 -33.40 0.73 -20.22
N ILE A 105 -33.74 1.93 -19.75
CA ILE A 105 -35.10 2.47 -19.81
C ILE A 105 -35.59 2.65 -21.26
N VAL A 106 -34.73 3.16 -22.14
CA VAL A 106 -35.09 3.43 -23.54
C VAL A 106 -35.31 2.14 -24.34
N ILE A 107 -34.57 1.07 -24.04
CA ILE A 107 -34.70 -0.21 -24.76
C ILE A 107 -35.78 -1.12 -24.17
N SER A 108 -36.12 -0.95 -22.90
CA SER A 108 -37.17 -1.72 -22.26
C SER A 108 -38.55 -1.16 -22.62
N ASP A 109 -39.40 -1.98 -23.23
CA ASP A 109 -40.86 -1.77 -23.21
C ASP A 109 -41.35 -1.97 -21.76
N LEU A 110 -41.14 -0.95 -20.92
CA LEU A 110 -41.60 -0.94 -19.54
C LEU A 110 -43.13 -0.84 -19.51
N GLU A 111 -43.82 -1.97 -19.67
CA GLU A 111 -45.17 -2.12 -19.15
C GLU A 111 -45.11 -2.23 -17.61
N PHE A 112 -44.68 -1.15 -16.97
CA PHE A 112 -44.74 -0.99 -15.53
C PHE A 112 -46.22 -0.79 -15.16
N LYS A 113 -46.94 -1.87 -14.82
CA LYS A 113 -48.29 -1.82 -14.24
C LYS A 113 -48.22 -1.32 -12.79
N MET A 114 -47.81 -0.08 -12.61
CA MET A 114 -48.09 0.70 -11.41
C MET A 114 -48.80 1.95 -11.90
N GLY A 115 -49.95 2.27 -11.31
CA GLY A 115 -50.85 3.37 -11.71
C GLY A 115 -50.21 4.75 -11.56
N ILE A 116 -49.23 5.02 -12.41
CA ILE A 116 -48.58 6.31 -12.61
C ILE A 116 -49.05 6.75 -14.00
N PRO A 117 -49.59 7.98 -14.16
CA PRO A 117 -50.03 8.46 -15.45
C PRO A 117 -48.89 8.28 -16.46
N LYS A 118 -49.20 7.65 -17.60
CA LYS A 118 -48.30 7.53 -18.73
C LYS A 118 -47.92 8.94 -19.19
N ILE A 119 -46.81 9.46 -18.68
CA ILE A 119 -46.18 10.64 -19.25
C ILE A 119 -45.54 10.13 -20.53
N ASP A 120 -46.26 10.32 -21.63
CA ASP A 120 -45.80 10.02 -22.97
C ASP A 120 -44.69 11.02 -23.31
N PHE A 121 -43.44 10.63 -23.03
CA PHE A 121 -42.26 11.35 -23.50
C PHE A 121 -42.06 11.06 -25.00
N SER A 122 -43.08 11.33 -25.82
CA SER A 122 -43.03 11.27 -27.27
C SER A 122 -42.28 12.46 -27.90
N PHE A 123 -41.41 13.14 -27.13
CA PHE A 123 -40.33 13.89 -27.76
C PHE A 123 -39.40 12.84 -28.33
N GLY A 124 -39.26 12.74 -29.65
CA GLY A 124 -38.55 11.65 -30.34
C GLY A 124 -37.09 11.44 -29.93
N VAL A 125 -36.84 10.94 -28.71
CA VAL A 125 -35.53 10.68 -28.12
C VAL A 125 -34.85 9.53 -28.85
N GLY A 126 -35.63 8.59 -29.38
CA GLY A 126 -35.14 7.51 -30.26
C GLY A 126 -34.50 8.01 -31.56
N LYS A 127 -34.77 9.25 -32.00
CA LYS A 127 -34.09 9.84 -33.17
C LYS A 127 -32.71 10.42 -32.81
N TYR A 128 -32.51 10.77 -31.53
CA TYR A 128 -31.27 11.37 -31.02
C TYR A 128 -30.34 10.32 -30.37
N ILE A 129 -30.89 9.23 -29.85
CA ILE A 129 -30.14 8.05 -29.36
C ILE A 129 -29.92 7.10 -30.55
N ASN A 130 -29.06 7.52 -31.48
CA ASN A 130 -28.56 6.65 -32.54
C ASN A 130 -27.28 5.94 -32.04
N ARG A 131 -26.92 4.78 -32.62
CA ARG A 131 -25.66 4.07 -32.36
C ARG A 131 -24.45 5.00 -32.42
N SER A 132 -24.47 5.96 -33.34
CA SER A 132 -23.43 6.99 -33.46
C SER A 132 -23.36 7.93 -32.25
N ALA A 133 -24.48 8.28 -31.63
CA ALA A 133 -24.50 9.15 -30.44
C ALA A 133 -23.89 8.44 -29.23
N ILE A 134 -24.20 7.15 -29.04
CA ILE A 134 -23.62 6.32 -27.99
C ILE A 134 -22.10 6.17 -28.20
N GLN A 135 -21.68 5.96 -29.45
CA GLN A 135 -20.26 5.83 -29.80
C GLN A 135 -19.48 7.15 -29.61
N ILE A 136 -20.08 8.29 -29.94
CA ILE A 136 -19.50 9.62 -29.71
C ILE A 136 -19.36 9.89 -28.21
N PHE A 137 -20.40 9.58 -27.43
CA PHE A 137 -20.37 9.73 -25.97
C PHE A 137 -19.25 8.89 -25.34
N LEU A 138 -19.12 7.62 -25.73
CA LEU A 138 -18.02 6.74 -25.29
C LEU A 138 -16.63 7.30 -25.66
N MET A 139 -16.49 7.86 -26.87
CA MET A 139 -15.24 8.48 -27.30
C MET A 139 -14.86 9.70 -26.45
N ILE A 140 -15.85 10.51 -26.06
CA ILE A 140 -15.64 11.67 -25.19
C ILE A 140 -15.21 11.20 -23.79
N ASP A 141 -15.88 10.19 -23.23
CA ASP A 141 -15.52 9.64 -21.92
C ASP A 141 -14.10 9.06 -21.92
N VAL A 142 -13.73 8.32 -22.97
CA VAL A 142 -12.37 7.78 -23.13
C VAL A 142 -11.34 8.90 -23.28
N ALA A 143 -11.62 9.95 -24.07
CA ALA A 143 -10.72 11.08 -24.22
C ALA A 143 -10.50 11.83 -22.90
N ILE A 144 -11.56 12.06 -22.12
CA ILE A 144 -11.47 12.68 -20.79
C ILE A 144 -10.66 11.79 -19.84
N ALA A 145 -10.91 10.48 -19.84
CA ALA A 145 -10.14 9.54 -19.04
C ALA A 145 -8.64 9.57 -19.39
N LEU A 146 -8.30 9.68 -20.67
CA LEU A 146 -6.92 9.73 -21.16
C LEU A 146 -6.21 11.04 -20.79
N ILE A 147 -6.90 12.19 -20.92
CA ILE A 147 -6.39 13.49 -20.44
C ILE A 147 -6.14 13.45 -18.92
N TYR A 148 -7.05 12.83 -18.17
CA TYR A 148 -6.89 12.71 -16.73
C TYR A 148 -5.71 11.82 -16.35
N LEU A 149 -5.54 10.71 -17.06
CA LEU A 149 -4.47 9.74 -16.89
C LEU A 149 -3.10 10.36 -17.23
N ASP A 150 -3.03 11.17 -18.30
CA ASP A 150 -1.82 11.94 -18.64
C ASP A 150 -1.49 12.99 -17.57
N GLY A 151 -2.52 13.71 -17.08
CA GLY A 151 -2.37 14.64 -15.96
C GLY A 151 -1.90 13.97 -14.66
N PHE A 152 -2.33 12.73 -14.42
CA PHE A 152 -1.88 11.91 -13.29
C PHE A 152 -0.38 11.58 -13.40
N PHE A 153 0.07 11.07 -14.55
CA PHE A 153 1.50 10.76 -14.77
C PHE A 153 2.40 12.00 -14.76
N ARG A 154 1.91 13.17 -15.21
CA ARG A 154 2.71 14.40 -15.19
C ARG A 154 2.94 14.93 -13.77
N LYS A 155 2.00 14.72 -12.85
CA LYS A 155 2.18 15.07 -11.43
C LYS A 155 3.24 14.19 -10.74
N GLU A 156 3.39 12.94 -11.17
CA GLU A 156 4.43 12.04 -10.64
C GLU A 156 5.83 12.47 -11.08
N LYS A 157 6.01 12.93 -12.33
CA LYS A 157 7.32 13.43 -12.81
C LYS A 157 7.81 14.70 -12.12
N ILE A 158 6.91 15.56 -11.63
CA ILE A 158 7.26 16.83 -10.96
C ILE A 158 7.66 16.60 -9.47
N LYS A 159 7.27 15.48 -8.87
CA LYS A 159 7.65 15.10 -7.50
C LYS A 159 8.96 14.30 -7.42
N GLY A 160 9.60 14.05 -8.55
CA GLY A 160 10.86 13.29 -8.67
C GLY A 160 12.14 14.15 -8.73
N ASN A 161 12.13 15.34 -8.14
CA ASN A 161 13.32 16.18 -7.88
C ASN A 161 13.25 16.76 -6.47
#